data_AF-A0A0F7FXY3-F1
#
_entry.id   AF-A0A0F7FXY3-F1
#
_cell.length_a   1.000
_cell.length_b   1.000
_cell.length_c   1.000
_cell.angle_alpha   90.00
_cell.angle_beta   90.00
_cell.angle_gamma   90.00
#
_symmetry.space_group_name_H-M   'P 1'
#
loop_
_entity.id
_entity.type
_entity.pdbx_description
1 polymer ?
#
loop_
_entity_poly.entity_id
_entity_poly.type
_entity_poly.pdbx_seq_one_letter_code
_entity_poly.pdbx_strand_id
1 'polypeptide(L)'
;MTGTTPLQWLLNQRIRRAQELLEATGDSVDTIAAATGMGTATTLRRHFRRALGVPPDSYRRTFRGGRVTPPRDERVRPGEQ
;
A
#
# COMPACT_ATOMS: atom_id res chain seq x y z
N MET A 1 -14.80 4.47 -29.44
CA MET A 1 -13.36 4.15 -29.27
C MET A 1 -12.88 4.71 -27.94
N THR A 2 -13.06 3.98 -26.84
CA THR A 2 -12.58 4.44 -25.53
C THR A 2 -11.20 3.86 -25.27
N GLY A 3 -10.22 4.36 -26.03
CA GLY A 3 -8.82 4.17 -25.70
C GLY A 3 -8.54 4.98 -24.44
N THR A 4 -8.31 4.28 -23.32
CA THR A 4 -7.71 4.89 -22.13
C THR A 4 -6.53 5.74 -22.60
N THR A 5 -6.60 7.06 -22.45
CA THR A 5 -5.51 7.93 -22.92
C THR A 5 -4.20 7.40 -22.32
N PRO A 6 -3.07 7.38 -23.06
CA PRO A 6 -1.82 6.78 -22.57
C PRO A 6 -1.43 7.26 -21.16
N LEU A 7 -1.77 8.52 -20.85
CA LEU A 7 -1.63 9.10 -19.51
C LEU A 7 -2.51 8.43 -18.44
N GLN A 8 -3.79 8.16 -18.74
CA GLN A 8 -4.69 7.43 -17.85
C GLN A 8 -4.22 5.98 -17.65
N TRP A 9 -3.71 5.33 -18.71
CA TRP A 9 -3.15 3.98 -18.59
C TRP A 9 -1.93 3.98 -17.66
N LEU A 10 -1.02 4.95 -17.84
CA LEU A 10 0.16 5.09 -16.98
C LEU A 10 -0.22 5.37 -15.53
N LEU A 11 -1.21 6.25 -15.29
CA LEU A 11 -1.71 6.52 -13.95
C LEU A 11 -2.24 5.24 -13.29
N ASN A 12 -3.01 4.43 -14.01
CA ASN A 12 -3.52 3.16 -13.52
C ASN A 12 -2.39 2.16 -13.23
N GLN A 13 -1.34 2.11 -14.06
CA GLN A 13 -0.16 1.28 -13.78
C GLN A 13 0.57 1.70 -12.50
N ARG A 14 0.75 3.01 -12.30
CA ARG A 14 1.36 3.55 -11.06
C ARG A 14 0.53 3.21 -9.83
N ILE A 15 -0.79 3.25 -9.92
CA ILE A 15 -1.69 2.89 -8.83
C ILE A 15 -1.58 1.39 -8.51
N ARG A 16 -1.56 0.51 -9.52
CA ARG A 16 -1.36 -0.93 -9.31
C ARG A 16 -0.02 -1.21 -8.61
N ARG A 17 1.05 -0.57 -9.07
CA ARG A 17 2.36 -0.70 -8.41
C ARG A 17 2.34 -0.21 -6.96
N ALA A 18 1.60 0.86 -6.66
CA ALA A 18 1.41 1.31 -5.29
C ALA A 18 0.68 0.26 -4.42
N GLN A 19 -0.34 -0.43 -4.95
CA GLN A 19 -1.03 -1.51 -4.24
C GLN A 19 -0.06 -2.64 -3.88
N GLU A 20 0.72 -3.12 -4.86
CA GLU A 20 1.72 -4.16 -4.66
C GLU A 20 2.70 -3.81 -3.53
N LEU A 21 3.22 -2.57 -3.52
CA LEU A 21 4.14 -2.11 -2.48
C LEU A 21 3.45 -1.99 -1.10
N LEU A 22 2.22 -1.46 -1.05
CA LEU A 22 1.45 -1.37 0.19
C LEU A 22 1.19 -2.75 0.82
N GLU A 23 1.01 -3.76 -0.04
CA GLU A 23 0.77 -5.15 0.35
C GLU A 23 2.06 -5.90 0.69
N ALA A 24 3.14 -5.68 -0.05
CA ALA A 24 4.40 -6.40 0.14
C ALA A 24 5.30 -5.77 1.21
N THR A 25 5.28 -4.45 1.39
CA THR A 25 6.26 -3.73 2.20
C THR A 25 5.63 -2.85 3.28
N GLY A 26 6.40 -2.60 4.34
CA GLY A 26 6.03 -1.71 5.44
C GLY A 26 6.32 -0.24 5.19
N ASP A 27 6.68 0.13 3.95
CA ASP A 27 7.24 1.45 3.64
C ASP A 27 6.25 2.57 3.91
N SER A 28 6.75 3.78 4.15
CA SER A 28 5.87 4.94 4.30
C SER A 28 5.16 5.26 2.99
N VAL A 29 3.98 5.88 3.07
CA VAL A 29 3.22 6.31 1.88
C VAL A 29 4.06 7.28 1.01
N ASP A 30 4.94 8.05 1.65
CA ASP A 30 5.85 8.96 0.95
C ASP A 30 6.91 8.22 0.12
N THR A 31 7.54 7.19 0.71
CA THR A 31 8.47 6.29 0.01
C THR A 31 7.81 5.61 -1.17
N ILE A 32 6.58 5.11 -1.01
CA ILE A 32 5.80 4.49 -2.09
C ILE A 32 5.46 5.51 -3.18
N ALA A 33 5.15 6.75 -2.83
CA ALA A 33 4.87 7.80 -3.81
C ALA A 33 6.09 8.13 -4.68
N ALA A 34 7.29 8.16 -4.07
CA ALA A 34 8.54 8.31 -4.82
C ALA A 34 8.79 7.11 -5.74
N ALA A 35 8.66 5.89 -5.22
CA ALA A 35 8.90 4.65 -5.97
C ALA A 35 7.93 4.43 -7.15
N THR A 36 6.74 5.03 -7.10
CA THR A 36 5.71 4.93 -8.15
C THR A 36 5.71 6.12 -9.12
N GLY A 37 6.64 7.07 -8.94
CA GLY A 37 6.73 8.27 -9.78
C GLY A 37 5.60 9.27 -9.56
N MET A 38 4.95 9.24 -8.39
CA MET A 38 3.90 10.20 -7.98
C MET A 38 4.50 11.44 -7.30
N GLY A 39 5.75 11.35 -6.85
CA GLY A 39 6.53 12.45 -6.27
C GLY A 39 6.23 12.70 -4.80
N THR A 40 4.96 12.75 -4.39
CA THR A 40 4.58 13.03 -3.00
C THR A 40 3.44 12.16 -2.50
N ALA A 41 3.39 11.92 -1.18
CA ALA A 41 2.28 11.21 -0.54
C ALA A 41 0.90 11.83 -0.85
N THR A 42 0.81 13.16 -0.94
CA THR A 42 -0.43 13.88 -1.25
C THR A 42 -0.94 13.55 -2.66
N THR A 43 -0.06 13.57 -3.66
CA THR A 43 -0.42 13.21 -5.04
C THR A 43 -0.86 11.74 -5.11
N LEU A 44 -0.11 10.83 -4.49
CA LEU A 44 -0.48 9.42 -4.41
C LEU A 44 -1.87 9.24 -3.79
N ARG A 45 -2.12 9.79 -2.60
CA ARG A 45 -3.42 9.68 -1.91
C ARG A 45 -4.59 10.16 -2.77
N ARG A 46 -4.44 11.31 -3.45
CA ARG A 46 -5.48 11.88 -4.31
C ARG A 46 -5.85 10.94 -5.45
N HIS A 47 -4.86 10.45 -6.20
CA HIS A 47 -5.09 9.58 -7.34
C HIS A 47 -5.56 8.18 -6.91
N PHE A 48 -4.98 7.64 -5.85
CA PHE A 48 -5.35 6.34 -5.30
C PHE A 48 -6.81 6.36 -4.82
N ARG A 49 -7.23 7.37 -4.06
CA ARG A 49 -8.62 7.54 -3.63
C ARG A 49 -9.57 7.73 -4.82
N ARG A 50 -9.15 8.47 -5.85
CA ARG A 50 -9.97 8.65 -7.06
C ARG A 50 -10.19 7.32 -7.81
N ALA A 51 -9.21 6.43 -7.81
CA ALA A 51 -9.29 5.16 -8.52
C ALA A 51 -9.94 4.03 -7.70
N LEU A 52 -9.72 3.99 -6.38
CA LEU A 52 -10.08 2.86 -5.51
C LEU A 52 -11.08 3.22 -4.40
N GLY A 53 -11.46 4.50 -4.27
CA GLY A 53 -12.42 4.99 -3.26
C GLY A 53 -11.85 5.12 -1.84
N VAL A 54 -10.73 4.49 -1.53
CA VAL A 54 -10.10 4.48 -0.20
C VAL A 54 -8.68 5.07 -0.23
N PRO A 55 -8.17 5.65 0.86
CA PRO A 55 -6.78 6.09 0.93
C PRO A 55 -5.82 4.89 1.13
N PRO A 56 -4.54 5.05 0.77
CA PRO A 56 -3.54 3.97 0.81
C PRO A 56 -3.28 3.40 2.21
N ASP A 57 -3.36 4.21 3.27
CA ASP A 57 -3.24 3.74 4.66
C ASP A 57 -4.34 2.75 5.04
N SER A 58 -5.58 3.07 4.68
CA SER A 58 -6.76 2.27 4.97
C SER A 58 -6.73 0.99 4.12
N TYR A 59 -6.34 1.11 2.84
CA TYR A 59 -6.10 -0.04 1.96
C TYR A 59 -5.09 -1.02 2.58
N ARG A 60 -3.93 -0.51 3.03
CA ARG A 60 -2.91 -1.32 3.70
C ARG A 60 -3.45 -1.98 4.97
N ARG A 61 -4.20 -1.26 5.80
CA ARG A 61 -4.75 -1.79 7.05
C ARG A 61 -5.71 -2.96 6.78
N THR A 62 -6.55 -2.87 5.76
CA THR A 62 -7.45 -3.96 5.38
C THR A 62 -6.68 -5.19 4.91
N PHE A 63 -5.67 -5.02 4.05
CA PHE A 63 -4.88 -6.13 3.52
C PHE A 63 -3.91 -6.77 4.52
N ARG A 64 -3.39 -5.99 5.47
CA ARG A 64 -2.52 -6.48 6.55
C ARG A 64 -3.31 -7.00 7.75
N GLY A 65 -4.48 -6.43 8.03
CA GLY A 65 -5.39 -6.90 9.08
C GLY A 65 -5.95 -8.30 8.80
N GLY A 66 -6.06 -8.70 7.52
CA GLY A 66 -6.35 -10.08 7.12
C GLY A 66 -5.15 -11.03 7.21
N ARG A 67 -3.92 -10.50 7.18
CA ARG A 67 -2.69 -11.22 7.50
C ARG A 67 -2.39 -11.04 8.99
N VAL A 68 -3.21 -11.64 9.84
CA VAL A 68 -2.79 -11.89 11.23
C VAL A 68 -1.57 -12.80 11.13
N THR A 69 -0.37 -12.21 11.14
CA THR A 69 0.80 -12.92 11.64
C THR A 69 0.43 -13.25 13.08
N PRO A 70 0.24 -14.52 13.46
CA PRO A 70 0.02 -14.84 14.86
C PRO A 70 1.16 -14.20 15.66
N PRO A 71 0.89 -13.65 16.86
CA PRO A 71 1.97 -13.19 17.72
C PRO A 71 2.97 -14.34 17.77
N ARG A 72 4.23 -14.06 17.41
CA ARG A 72 5.33 -14.96 17.74
C ARG A 72 5.44 -14.94 19.26
N ASP A 73 4.53 -15.65 19.91
CA ASP A 73 4.65 -16.11 21.27
C ASP A 73 5.68 -17.24 21.23
N GLU A 74 6.94 -16.86 21.04
CA GLU A 74 8.07 -17.72 21.31
C GLU A 74 8.66 -17.30 22.65
N ARG A 75 7.98 -17.80 23.69
CA ARG A 75 8.57 -18.37 24.91
C ARG A 75 9.72 -17.58 25.54
N VAL A 76 9.38 -16.57 26.35
CA VAL A 76 10.11 -16.40 27.60
C VAL A 76 9.67 -17.54 28.50
N ARG A 77 10.52 -18.58 28.62
CA ARG A 77 10.34 -19.62 29.63
C ARG A 77 10.28 -18.92 31.00
N PRO A 78 9.24 -19.16 31.82
CA PRO A 78 9.25 -18.65 33.18
C PRO A 78 10.44 -19.27 33.90
N GLY A 79 11.15 -18.45 34.67
CA GLY A 79 12.18 -18.93 35.56
C GLY A 79 11.61 -20.04 36.43
N GLU A 80 12.18 -21.23 36.32
CA GLU A 80 12.02 -22.26 37.32
C GLU A 80 13.38 -22.43 38.01
N GLN A 81 13.43 -21.79 39.19
CA GLN A 81 14.19 -22.11 40.41
C GLN A 81 15.57 -21.47 40.58
#